data_AF-X1PAI0-F1
#
_entry.id   AF-X1PAI0-F1
#
_cell.length_a   1.000
_cell.length_b   1.000
_cell.length_c   1.000
_cell.angle_alpha   90.00
_cell.angle_beta   90.00
_cell.angle_gamma   90.00
#
_symmetry.space_group_name_H-M   'P 1'
#
loop_
_entity.id
_entity.type
_entity.pdbx_description
1 polymer ?
#
loop_
_entity_poly.entity_id
_entity_poly.type
_entity_poly.pdbx_seq_one_letter_code
_entity_poly.pdbx_strand_id
1 'polypeptide(L)'
;MGYQEAEDVDVLLDDAERKIFSIAQRSLTQRFVPVKETLEETFKRIDELSKHKGSLRGIPTGFRSLDNILAGLQKSDLIILAGRPSLGKSAMATDIARYAACHQKIPVGIFSLEMSKDQIIDRLIAAQAD
;
A
#
# COMPACT_ATOMS: atom_id res chain seq x y z
N MET A 1 -4.92 -5.00 52.16
CA MET A 1 -4.23 -6.01 51.33
C MET A 1 -4.40 -5.79 49.82
N GLY A 2 -5.31 -4.92 49.33
CA GLY A 2 -5.47 -4.65 47.89
C GLY A 2 -4.61 -3.53 47.28
N TYR A 3 -3.56 -3.06 47.97
CA TYR A 3 -2.65 -2.01 47.46
C TYR A 3 -1.34 -2.59 46.89
N GLN A 4 -0.92 -3.78 47.32
CA GLN A 4 0.30 -4.45 46.84
C GLN A 4 0.10 -5.13 45.48
N GLU A 5 -1.11 -5.62 45.16
CA GLU A 5 -1.40 -6.26 43.88
C GLU A 5 -1.43 -5.26 42.71
N ALA A 6 -1.77 -3.98 42.96
CA ALA A 6 -1.79 -2.96 41.92
C ALA A 6 -0.37 -2.53 41.50
N GLU A 7 0.54 -2.36 42.46
CA GLU A 7 1.95 -2.04 42.18
C GLU A 7 2.64 -3.16 41.37
N ASP A 8 2.33 -4.43 41.65
CA ASP A 8 2.92 -5.56 40.92
C ASP A 8 2.44 -5.62 39.46
N VAL A 9 1.18 -5.27 39.19
CA VAL A 9 0.61 -5.26 37.82
C VAL A 9 1.19 -4.12 37.00
N ASP A 10 1.34 -2.93 37.57
CA ASP A 10 1.94 -1.77 36.89
C ASP A 10 3.41 -2.06 36.53
N VAL A 11 4.17 -2.69 37.43
CA VAL A 11 5.56 -3.10 37.17
C VAL A 11 5.64 -4.17 36.07
N LEU A 12 4.71 -5.13 36.06
CA LEU A 12 4.66 -6.17 35.03
C LEU A 12 4.33 -5.59 33.64
N LEU A 13 3.42 -4.60 33.58
CA LEU A 13 3.06 -3.88 32.36
C LEU A 13 4.26 -3.08 31.81
N ASP A 14 4.97 -2.38 32.69
CA ASP A 14 6.14 -1.56 32.31
C ASP A 14 7.29 -2.44 31.75
N ASP A 15 7.51 -3.62 32.33
CA ASP A 15 8.49 -4.60 31.85
C ASP A 15 8.07 -5.24 30.52
N ALA A 16 6.77 -5.52 30.34
CA ALA A 16 6.23 -6.00 29.07
C ALA A 16 6.39 -4.95 27.95
N GLU A 17 6.10 -3.68 28.23
CA GLU A 17 6.25 -2.58 27.29
C GLU A 17 7.72 -2.39 26.89
N ARG A 18 8.65 -2.41 27.85
CA ARG A 18 10.09 -2.37 27.59
C ARG A 18 10.56 -3.52 26.71
N LYS A 19 10.09 -4.75 26.98
CA LYS A 19 10.44 -5.93 26.17
C LYS A 19 9.92 -5.77 24.74
N ILE A 20 8.68 -5.36 24.55
CA ILE A 20 8.09 -5.09 23.22
C ILE A 20 8.90 -4.01 22.49
N PHE A 21 9.22 -2.91 23.16
CA PHE A 21 9.98 -1.81 22.58
C PHE A 21 11.40 -2.25 22.14
N SER A 22 12.05 -3.08 22.96
CA SER A 22 13.38 -3.62 22.65
C SER A 22 13.38 -4.54 21.42
N ILE A 23 12.30 -5.31 21.22
CA ILE A 23 12.12 -6.18 20.05
C ILE A 23 11.86 -5.33 18.80
N ALA A 24 11.01 -4.29 18.91
CA ALA A 24 10.75 -3.37 17.82
C ALA A 24 12.02 -2.66 17.34
N GLN A 25 12.88 -2.22 18.27
CA GLN A 25 14.12 -1.54 17.95
C GLN A 25 15.16 -2.46 17.29
N ARG A 26 15.18 -3.76 17.63
CA ARG A 26 16.11 -4.74 17.02
C ARG A 26 15.77 -5.02 15.55
N SER A 27 14.52 -4.86 15.15
CA SER A 27 14.04 -5.05 13.77
C SER A 27 14.52 -3.95 12.80
N LEU A 28 14.96 -2.80 13.31
CA LEU A 28 15.36 -1.63 12.51
C LEU A 28 16.83 -1.63 12.03
N THR A 29 17.59 -2.68 12.31
CA THR A 29 18.96 -2.79 11.75
C THR A 29 18.90 -3.22 10.28
N GLN A 30 18.70 -2.27 9.37
CA GLN A 30 18.99 -2.49 7.95
C GLN A 30 20.47 -2.84 7.81
N ARG A 31 20.75 -4.09 7.43
CA ARG A 31 22.12 -4.54 7.14
C ARG A 31 22.48 -4.08 5.73
N PHE A 32 23.72 -3.64 5.54
CA PHE A 32 24.25 -3.40 4.19
C PHE A 32 24.29 -4.71 3.43
N VAL A 33 23.75 -4.71 2.21
CA VAL A 33 23.75 -5.87 1.31
C VAL A 33 24.76 -5.61 0.18
N PRO A 34 25.73 -6.50 -0.06
CA PRO A 34 26.63 -6.39 -1.20
C PRO A 34 25.87 -6.37 -2.52
N VAL A 35 26.23 -5.44 -3.42
CA VAL A 35 25.58 -5.29 -4.74
C VAL A 35 25.61 -6.59 -5.56
N LYS A 36 26.66 -7.40 -5.39
CA LYS A 36 26.79 -8.70 -6.06
C LYS A 36 25.61 -9.64 -5.76
N GLU A 37 25.08 -9.59 -4.54
CA GLU A 37 23.96 -10.45 -4.11
C GLU A 37 22.63 -10.03 -4.74
N THR A 38 22.44 -8.74 -5.05
CA THR A 38 21.22 -8.22 -5.67
C THR A 38 21.28 -8.18 -7.20
N LEU A 39 22.47 -8.24 -7.80
CA LEU A 39 22.65 -8.19 -9.25
C LEU A 39 22.01 -9.38 -9.97
N GLU A 40 22.19 -10.61 -9.48
CA GLU A 40 21.62 -11.80 -10.13
C GLU A 40 20.09 -11.75 -10.18
N GLU A 41 19.44 -11.35 -9.09
CA GLU A 41 17.99 -11.19 -9.02
C GLU A 41 17.50 -10.06 -9.94
N THR A 42 18.23 -8.95 -9.97
CA THR A 42 17.92 -7.81 -10.85
C THR A 42 18.01 -8.19 -12.32
N PHE A 43 19.05 -8.93 -12.72
CA PHE A 43 19.19 -9.41 -14.11
C PHE A 43 18.09 -10.40 -14.50
N LYS A 44 17.72 -11.34 -13.62
CA LYS A 44 16.57 -12.22 -13.86
C LYS A 44 15.28 -11.43 -14.06
N ARG A 45 15.03 -10.43 -13.22
CA ARG A 45 13.86 -9.55 -13.34
C ARG A 45 13.85 -8.77 -14.66
N ILE A 46 15.00 -8.29 -15.13
CA ILE A 46 15.12 -7.59 -16.42
C ILE A 46 14.86 -8.55 -17.59
N ASP A 47 15.38 -9.78 -17.54
CA ASP A 47 15.17 -10.79 -18.59
C ASP A 47 13.69 -11.21 -18.70
N GLU A 48 13.01 -11.41 -17.56
CA GLU A 48 11.56 -11.67 -17.53
C GLU A 48 10.77 -10.52 -18.16
N LEU A 49 11.13 -9.27 -17.87
CA LEU A 49 10.49 -8.08 -18.46
C LEU A 49 10.72 -7.98 -19.96
N SER A 50 11.89 -8.36 -20.45
CA SER A 50 12.21 -8.38 -21.88
C SER A 50 11.39 -9.43 -22.66
N LYS A 51 11.07 -10.56 -22.01
CA LYS A 51 10.28 -11.66 -22.58
C LYS A 51 8.79 -11.33 -22.66
N HIS A 52 8.25 -10.57 -21.71
CA HIS A 52 6.85 -10.14 -21.70
C HIS A 52 6.65 -8.78 -22.39
N LYS A 53 6.91 -8.74 -23.71
CA LYS A 53 6.60 -7.56 -24.54
C LYS A 53 5.08 -7.35 -24.62
N GLY A 54 4.56 -6.42 -23.82
CA GLY A 54 3.21 -5.87 -23.99
C GLY A 54 2.31 -5.86 -22.76
N SER A 55 2.69 -6.52 -21.66
CA SER A 55 1.95 -6.37 -20.39
C SER A 55 2.55 -5.23 -19.56
N LEU A 56 1.69 -4.37 -19.01
CA LEU A 56 2.12 -3.39 -18.03
C LEU A 56 2.75 -4.12 -16.83
N ARG A 57 3.92 -3.66 -16.39
CA ARG A 57 4.67 -4.25 -15.28
C ARG A 57 3.96 -4.02 -13.94
N GLY A 58 3.34 -2.85 -13.80
CA GLY A 58 2.59 -2.45 -12.62
C GLY A 58 1.10 -2.70 -12.76
N ILE A 59 0.36 -2.44 -11.69
CA ILE A 59 -1.11 -2.49 -11.70
C ILE A 59 -1.62 -1.36 -12.60
N PRO A 60 -2.37 -1.65 -13.68
CA PRO A 60 -2.88 -0.60 -14.56
C PRO A 60 -3.92 0.26 -13.82
N THR A 61 -3.88 1.55 -14.08
CA THR A 61 -4.79 2.55 -13.49
C THR A 61 -6.15 2.59 -14.15
N GLY A 62 -6.25 2.08 -15.39
CA GLY A 62 -7.45 2.21 -16.23
C GLY A 62 -7.41 3.44 -17.15
N PHE A 63 -6.48 4.36 -16.90
CA PHE A 63 -6.22 5.52 -17.76
C PHE A 63 -5.04 5.21 -18.67
N ARG A 64 -5.31 4.82 -19.92
CA ARG A 64 -4.28 4.39 -20.88
C ARG A 64 -3.14 5.41 -21.05
N SER A 65 -3.45 6.71 -21.07
CA SER A 65 -2.43 7.77 -21.17
C SER A 65 -1.50 7.80 -19.96
N LEU A 66 -2.04 7.61 -18.75
CA LEU A 66 -1.26 7.54 -17.52
C LEU A 66 -0.45 6.26 -17.43
N ASP A 67 -1.06 5.12 -17.80
CA ASP A 67 -0.40 3.82 -17.81
C ASP A 67 0.78 3.76 -18.79
N ASN A 68 0.68 4.46 -19.93
CA ASN A 68 1.79 4.58 -20.87
C ASN A 68 2.99 5.34 -20.30
N ILE A 69 2.75 6.27 -19.36
CA ILE A 69 3.81 7.06 -18.71
C ILE A 69 4.39 6.29 -17.53
N LEU A 70 3.54 5.68 -16.70
CA LEU A 70 3.94 5.03 -15.46
C LEU A 70 4.32 3.55 -15.61
N ALA A 71 3.94 2.92 -16.73
CA ALA A 71 3.94 1.47 -16.90
C ALA A 71 3.11 0.72 -15.82
N GLY A 72 2.06 1.40 -15.32
CA GLY A 72 1.23 0.96 -14.19
C GLY A 72 1.84 1.27 -12.82
N LEU A 73 1.04 1.12 -11.77
CA LEU A 73 1.44 1.33 -10.37
C LEU A 73 2.38 0.22 -9.92
N GLN A 74 3.63 0.56 -9.59
CA GLN A 74 4.64 -0.43 -9.22
C GLN A 74 4.52 -0.85 -7.75
N LYS A 75 4.92 -2.09 -7.46
CA LYS A 75 5.04 -2.57 -6.07
C LYS A 75 6.15 -1.80 -5.35
N SER A 76 5.90 -1.47 -4.08
CA SER A 76 6.79 -0.73 -3.18
C SER A 76 6.87 0.80 -3.39
N ASP A 77 6.14 1.35 -4.36
CA ASP A 77 6.07 2.80 -4.56
C ASP A 77 5.00 3.46 -3.67
N LEU A 78 5.30 4.64 -3.15
CA LEU A 78 4.31 5.55 -2.56
C LEU A 78 3.89 6.59 -3.60
N ILE A 79 2.63 6.52 -4.02
CA ILE A 79 2.07 7.40 -5.05
C ILE A 79 1.17 8.43 -4.38
N ILE A 80 1.48 9.72 -4.55
CA ILE A 80 0.76 10.83 -3.93
C ILE A 80 -0.08 11.54 -4.99
N LEU A 81 -1.41 11.48 -4.85
CA LEU A 81 -2.34 12.23 -5.68
C LEU A 81 -2.69 13.57 -5.02
N ALA A 82 -2.02 14.64 -5.44
CA ALA A 82 -2.20 15.98 -4.90
C ALA A 82 -2.98 16.90 -5.85
N GLY A 83 -3.66 17.92 -5.29
CA GLY A 83 -4.51 18.84 -6.04
C GLY A 83 -5.50 19.59 -5.14
N ARG A 84 -5.98 20.75 -5.60
CA ARG A 84 -6.93 21.60 -4.87
C ARG A 84 -8.25 20.87 -4.57
N PRO A 85 -9.01 21.26 -3.52
CA PRO A 85 -10.36 20.75 -3.27
C PRO A 85 -11.22 20.79 -4.55
N SER A 86 -12.14 19.84 -4.67
CA SER A 86 -13.06 19.72 -5.82
C SER A 86 -12.43 19.37 -7.19
N LEU A 87 -11.11 19.19 -7.30
CA LEU A 87 -10.46 18.72 -8.55
C LEU A 87 -10.59 17.20 -8.81
N GLY A 88 -11.44 16.49 -8.07
CA GLY A 88 -11.72 15.07 -8.34
C GLY A 88 -10.67 14.07 -7.87
N LYS A 89 -9.73 14.42 -6.97
CA LYS A 89 -8.73 13.48 -6.42
C LYS A 89 -9.33 12.20 -5.87
N SER A 90 -10.33 12.32 -5.00
CA SER A 90 -10.99 11.16 -4.40
C SER A 90 -11.71 10.34 -5.47
N ALA A 91 -12.34 10.98 -6.45
CA ALA A 91 -13.00 10.28 -7.56
C ALA A 91 -11.99 9.49 -8.41
N MET A 92 -10.87 10.10 -8.79
CA MET A 92 -9.79 9.44 -9.53
C MET A 92 -9.19 8.27 -8.74
N ALA A 93 -8.91 8.46 -7.43
CA ALA A 93 -8.38 7.39 -6.59
C ALA A 93 -9.36 6.21 -6.48
N THR A 94 -10.65 6.49 -6.28
CA THR A 94 -11.69 5.45 -6.21
C THR A 94 -11.87 4.74 -7.56
N ASP A 95 -11.74 5.44 -8.69
CA ASP A 95 -11.88 4.82 -10.02
C ASP A 95 -10.68 3.92 -10.37
N ILE A 96 -9.46 4.33 -10.02
CA ILE A 96 -8.26 3.48 -10.11
C ILE A 96 -8.44 2.21 -9.27
N ALA A 97 -8.91 2.36 -8.02
CA ALA A 97 -9.18 1.23 -7.12
C ALA A 97 -10.23 0.29 -7.71
N ARG A 98 -11.32 0.85 -8.26
CA ARG A 98 -12.38 0.09 -8.94
C ARG A 98 -11.85 -0.66 -10.15
N TYR A 99 -11.04 -0.01 -11.00
CA TYR A 99 -10.47 -0.65 -12.17
C TYR A 99 -9.57 -1.84 -11.79
N ALA A 100 -8.69 -1.65 -10.81
CA ALA A 100 -7.84 -2.73 -10.29
C ALA A 100 -8.66 -3.90 -9.71
N ALA A 101 -9.72 -3.61 -8.94
CA ALA A 101 -10.56 -4.65 -8.34
C ALA A 101 -11.46 -5.37 -9.35
N CYS A 102 -12.19 -4.63 -10.18
CA CYS A 102 -13.22 -5.18 -11.06
C CYS A 102 -12.65 -5.78 -12.34
N HIS A 103 -11.65 -5.13 -12.95
CA HIS A 103 -11.09 -5.53 -14.26
C HIS A 103 -9.85 -6.41 -14.11
N GLN A 104 -8.93 -6.05 -13.21
CA GLN A 104 -7.71 -6.83 -13.00
C GLN A 104 -7.87 -7.94 -11.95
N LYS A 105 -9.01 -7.97 -11.23
CA LYS A 105 -9.30 -8.94 -10.17
C LYS A 105 -8.27 -8.92 -9.03
N ILE A 106 -7.69 -7.75 -8.76
CA ILE A 106 -6.73 -7.55 -7.68
C ILE A 106 -7.46 -6.96 -6.47
N PRO A 107 -7.42 -7.59 -5.28
CA PRO A 107 -8.04 -7.03 -4.08
C PRO A 107 -7.47 -5.65 -3.71
N VAL A 108 -8.34 -4.68 -3.39
CA VAL A 108 -7.95 -3.31 -3.00
C VAL A 108 -8.57 -2.95 -1.65
N GLY A 109 -7.76 -2.39 -0.75
CA GLY A 109 -8.23 -1.77 0.50
C GLY A 109 -8.32 -0.25 0.37
N ILE A 110 -9.43 0.34 0.83
CA ILE A 110 -9.64 1.79 0.81
C ILE A 110 -9.79 2.29 2.25
N PHE A 111 -8.98 3.30 2.61
CA PHE A 111 -9.09 4.03 3.86
C PHE A 111 -9.57 5.43 3.56
N SER A 112 -10.75 5.78 4.05
CA SER A 112 -11.36 7.10 3.86
C SER A 112 -11.47 7.82 5.20
N LEU A 113 -10.92 9.03 5.24
CA LEU A 113 -10.96 9.90 6.41
C LEU A 113 -11.92 11.09 6.26
N GLU A 114 -12.43 11.32 5.05
CA GLU A 114 -13.32 12.46 4.73
C GLU A 114 -14.73 11.99 4.36
N MET A 115 -14.84 10.96 3.53
CA MET A 115 -16.12 10.43 3.07
C MET A 115 -16.55 9.21 3.88
N SER A 116 -17.86 9.07 4.10
CA SER A 116 -18.43 7.88 4.71
C SER A 116 -18.27 6.66 3.80
N LYS A 117 -18.44 5.46 4.37
CA LYS A 117 -18.42 4.21 3.61
C LYS A 117 -19.50 4.21 2.54
N ASP A 118 -20.73 4.59 2.91
CA ASP A 118 -21.87 4.62 1.99
C ASP A 118 -21.62 5.55 0.80
N GLN A 119 -21.06 6.74 1.04
CA GLN A 119 -20.72 7.68 -0.04
C GLN A 119 -19.69 7.12 -1.04
N ILE A 120 -18.76 6.27 -0.58
CA ILE A 120 -17.81 5.60 -1.48
C ILE A 120 -18.50 4.48 -2.25
N ILE A 121 -19.34 3.68 -1.59
CA ILE A 121 -20.08 2.59 -2.22
C ILE A 121 -21.04 3.13 -3.29
N ASP A 122 -21.80 4.19 -3.00
CA ASP A 122 -22.70 4.83 -3.97
C ASP A 122 -21.95 5.28 -5.23
N ARG A 123 -20.75 5.86 -5.06
CA ARG A 123 -19.88 6.24 -6.20
C ARG A 123 -19.41 5.03 -7.00
N LEU A 124 -19.00 3.95 -6.32
CA LEU A 124 -18.54 2.74 -6.99
C LEU A 124 -19.66 2.09 -7.80
N ILE A 125 -20.89 2.06 -7.26
CA ILE A 125 -22.07 1.54 -7.95
C ILE A 125 -22.41 2.43 -9.16
N ALA A 126 -22.47 3.75 -8.95
CA ALA A 126 -22.76 4.69 -10.03
C ALA A 126 -21.75 4.58 -11.18
N ALA A 127 -20.46 4.46 -10.89
CA ALA A 127 -19.41 4.30 -11.89
C ALA A 127 -19.38 2.93 -12.60
N GLN A 128 -20.20 1.97 -12.15
CA GLN A 128 -20.31 0.62 -12.71
C GLN A 128 -21.63 0.39 -13.46
N ALA A 129 -22.61 1.28 -13.26
CA ALA A 129 -23.92 1.21 -13.89
C ALA A 129 -23.92 1.70 -15.35
N ASP A 130 -22.85 2.37 -15.78
CA ASP A 130 -22.52 2.71 -17.16
C ASP A 130 -21.58 1.66 -17.79
#